data_AF-F5XY46-F1
#
_entry.id   AF-F5XY46-F1
#
_cell.length_a   1.000
_cell.length_b   1.000
_cell.length_c   1.000
_cell.angle_alpha   90.00
_cell.angle_beta   90.00
_cell.angle_gamma   90.00
#
_symmetry.space_group_name_H-M   'P 1'
#
loop_
_entity.id
_entity.type
_entity.pdbx_description
1 polymer ?
#
loop_
_entity_poly.entity_id
_entity_poly.type
_entity_poly.pdbx_seq_one_letter_code
_entity_poly.pdbx_strand_id
1 'polypeptide(L)'
;MESYLLDWANLLLRWLHVVTAIAWIGSSFYFVFLDASLTPPQDEDLQRQGVSGELWAVHGGGFYHPVKFAVAPPRLPAHLHWFYWESYSTWLSGFALFTVSYLWNAGTYLVDKSLMDWSPGAAVAVALAFLGVFWILYDAICRVFGGRKHGEAIVGALVALLVGIASWLACHWFAGRAAFLLVGAMIATAMSANVLFWIIPGQKKMVASIRAGQPVDPIHGIRGKQRSVHNTYFTLPVLLAMVSNHYSFLWSHPRNWLVLVLLMAAGAAVRQFFVLRHGWKLGRNRHPLAYALAGVAVIAGTAVWLAPRPGAADPAAAGPGAVRAAGPIAYEKLQPVLAQRCYQCHGEQLQMKNVRVDTPQAVKQHAQAIYQQVVVTRLMPMNNATGMTEAERALVGQWFREGARLE
;
A
#
# COMPACT_ATOMS: atom_id res chain seq x y z
N MET A 1 31.60 -2.02 12.54
CA MET A 1 31.13 -0.67 12.93
C MET A 1 30.20 -0.10 11.86
N GLU A 2 30.58 -0.11 10.58
CA GLU A 2 29.72 0.34 9.48
C GLU A 2 28.39 -0.42 9.37
N SER A 3 28.40 -1.76 9.39
CA SER A 3 27.17 -2.58 9.38
C SER A 3 26.23 -2.25 10.54
N TYR A 4 26.77 -2.10 11.75
CA TYR A 4 26.01 -1.72 12.95
C TYR A 4 25.35 -0.34 12.81
N LEU A 5 26.06 0.65 12.26
CA LEU A 5 25.49 1.98 12.01
C LEU A 5 24.41 1.94 10.92
N LEU A 6 24.59 1.12 9.89
CA LEU A 6 23.57 0.91 8.85
C LEU A 6 22.32 0.23 9.39
N ASP A 7 22.45 -0.74 10.30
CA ASP A 7 21.32 -1.38 10.97
C ASP A 7 20.53 -0.38 11.81
N TRP A 8 21.22 0.47 12.58
CA TRP A 8 20.59 1.56 13.34
C TRP A 8 19.91 2.58 12.43
N ALA A 9 20.57 3.00 11.33
CA ALA A 9 19.98 3.92 10.37
C ALA A 9 18.71 3.31 9.73
N ASN A 10 18.73 2.02 9.40
CA ASN A 10 17.57 1.30 8.87
C ASN A 10 16.41 1.28 9.87
N LEU A 11 16.69 0.95 11.13
CA LEU A 11 15.70 0.94 12.21
C LEU A 11 15.10 2.34 12.43
N LEU A 12 15.93 3.35 12.61
CA LEU A 12 15.50 4.73 12.89
C LEU A 12 14.67 5.30 11.74
N LEU A 13 15.05 5.02 10.49
CA LEU A 13 14.31 5.48 9.33
C LEU A 13 12.93 4.81 9.21
N ARG A 14 12.84 3.50 9.47
CA ARG A 14 11.55 2.77 9.53
C ARG A 14 10.68 3.31 10.66
N TRP A 15 11.28 3.52 11.82
CA TRP A 15 10.56 4.01 12.99
C TRP A 15 10.02 5.42 12.78
N LEU A 16 10.84 6.34 12.24
CA LEU A 16 10.42 7.67 11.84
C LEU A 16 9.23 7.64 10.88
N HIS A 17 9.29 6.77 9.86
CA HIS A 17 8.19 6.65 8.90
C HIS A 17 6.89 6.17 9.55
N VAL A 18 6.96 5.17 10.43
CA VAL A 18 5.77 4.68 11.15
C VAL A 18 5.18 5.78 12.03
N VAL A 19 6.02 6.52 12.78
CA VAL A 19 5.56 7.61 13.65
C VAL A 19 4.87 8.72 12.84
N THR A 20 5.49 9.16 11.75
CA THR A 20 4.93 10.22 10.89
C THR A 20 3.64 9.77 10.20
N ALA A 21 3.59 8.52 9.71
CA ALA A 21 2.39 7.94 9.12
C ALA A 21 1.22 7.86 10.11
N ILE A 22 1.48 7.47 11.38
CA ILE A 22 0.46 7.46 12.44
C ILE A 22 -0.06 8.87 12.70
N ALA A 23 0.84 9.87 12.80
CA ALA A 23 0.44 11.26 13.01
C ALA A 23 -0.45 11.79 11.86
N TRP A 24 -0.11 11.45 10.61
CA TRP A 24 -0.88 11.90 9.45
C TRP A 24 -2.22 11.18 9.30
N ILE A 25 -2.23 9.85 9.40
CA ILE A 25 -3.46 9.06 9.27
C ILE A 25 -4.38 9.33 10.46
N GLY A 26 -3.83 9.44 11.66
CA GLY A 26 -4.56 9.80 12.87
C GLY A 26 -5.26 11.15 12.75
N SER A 27 -4.53 12.19 12.31
CA SER A 27 -5.13 13.51 12.08
C SER A 27 -6.20 13.47 10.99
N SER A 28 -5.96 12.74 9.89
CA SER A 28 -6.97 12.56 8.84
C SER A 28 -8.25 11.89 9.36
N PHE A 29 -8.13 10.84 10.17
CA PHE A 29 -9.30 10.17 10.75
C PHE A 29 -10.05 11.06 11.73
N TYR A 30 -9.32 11.82 12.55
CA TYR A 30 -9.90 12.79 13.47
C TYR A 30 -10.67 13.89 12.74
N PHE A 31 -10.09 14.51 11.70
CA PHE A 31 -10.79 15.59 10.97
C PHE A 31 -12.04 15.11 10.23
N VAL A 32 -12.01 13.89 9.69
CA VAL A 32 -13.21 13.28 9.09
C VAL A 32 -14.27 13.00 10.15
N PHE A 33 -13.87 12.52 11.33
CA PHE A 33 -14.78 12.37 12.46
C PHE A 33 -15.39 13.72 12.84
N LEU A 34 -14.56 14.75 13.01
CA LEU A 34 -14.95 16.10 13.41
C LEU A 34 -15.98 16.65 12.42
N ASP A 35 -15.63 16.72 11.13
CA ASP A 35 -16.51 17.27 10.09
C ASP A 35 -17.83 16.50 9.96
N ALA A 36 -17.81 15.17 10.09
CA ALA A 36 -19.01 14.36 9.99
C ALA A 36 -19.91 14.45 11.25
N SER A 37 -19.34 14.88 12.38
CA SER A 37 -20.02 14.92 13.68
C SER A 37 -20.49 16.32 14.08
N LEU A 38 -20.19 17.37 13.31
CA LEU A 38 -20.68 18.73 13.58
C LEU A 38 -22.20 18.79 13.56
N THR A 39 -22.81 19.38 14.58
CA THR A 39 -24.25 19.71 14.65
C THR A 39 -24.46 21.20 14.42
N PRO A 40 -25.63 21.64 13.93
CA PRO A 40 -25.94 23.08 13.87
C PRO A 40 -25.78 23.71 15.27
N PRO A 41 -25.22 24.93 15.37
CA PRO A 41 -25.04 25.58 16.66
C PRO A 41 -26.40 25.90 17.31
N GLN A 42 -26.53 25.62 18.60
CA GLN A 42 -27.76 25.95 19.36
C GLN A 42 -27.73 27.37 19.93
N ASP A 43 -26.53 27.89 20.21
CA ASP A 43 -26.32 29.24 20.74
C ASP A 43 -26.56 30.31 19.67
N GLU A 44 -27.44 31.28 19.97
CA GLU A 44 -27.76 32.41 19.08
C GLU A 44 -26.55 33.26 18.73
N ASP A 45 -25.62 33.46 19.66
CA ASP A 45 -24.44 34.30 19.43
C ASP A 45 -23.47 33.62 18.46
N LEU A 46 -23.34 32.28 18.52
CA LEU A 46 -22.56 31.52 17.54
C LEU A 46 -23.21 31.57 16.16
N GLN A 47 -24.54 31.49 16.09
CA GLN A 47 -25.27 31.65 14.83
C GLN A 47 -25.04 33.05 14.23
N ARG A 48 -25.14 34.12 15.04
CA ARG A 48 -24.87 35.51 14.62
C ARG A 48 -23.42 35.70 14.12
N GLN A 49 -22.47 34.98 14.69
CA GLN A 49 -21.07 35.01 14.28
C GLN A 49 -20.77 34.21 13.00
N GLY A 50 -21.76 33.51 12.43
CA GLY A 50 -21.60 32.74 11.19
C GLY A 50 -21.01 31.34 11.39
N VAL A 51 -21.15 30.76 12.60
CA VAL A 51 -20.81 29.35 12.85
C VAL A 51 -21.79 28.46 12.08
N SER A 52 -21.24 27.54 11.30
CA SER A 52 -21.98 26.57 10.50
C SER A 52 -22.16 25.21 11.18
N GLY A 53 -21.35 24.93 12.20
CA GLY A 53 -21.47 23.73 12.99
C GLY A 53 -20.56 23.75 14.22
N GLU A 54 -20.95 22.99 15.24
CA GLU A 54 -20.24 22.83 16.49
C GLU A 54 -20.12 21.35 16.88
N LEU A 55 -19.14 21.04 17.72
CA LEU A 55 -19.00 19.75 18.38
C LEU A 55 -18.63 19.99 19.84
N TRP A 56 -19.18 19.20 20.75
CA TRP A 56 -18.69 19.07 22.11
C TRP A 56 -17.99 17.73 22.27
N ALA A 57 -16.77 17.75 22.79
CA ALA A 57 -15.97 16.54 23.02
C ALA A 57 -15.29 16.60 24.38
N VAL A 58 -15.14 15.44 25.04
CA VAL A 58 -14.44 15.31 26.32
C VAL A 58 -13.14 14.52 26.11
N HIS A 59 -12.03 15.04 26.60
CA HIS A 59 -10.76 14.33 26.60
C HIS A 59 -9.83 14.84 27.71
N GLY A 60 -9.10 13.95 28.38
CA GLY A 60 -8.12 14.32 29.41
C GLY A 60 -8.71 15.08 30.61
N GLY A 61 -10.00 14.87 30.92
CA GLY A 61 -10.69 15.58 32.01
C GLY A 61 -11.23 16.96 31.66
N GLY A 62 -11.04 17.43 30.42
CA GLY A 62 -11.56 18.72 29.94
C GLY A 62 -12.60 18.58 28.82
N PHE A 63 -13.33 19.67 28.56
CA PHE A 63 -14.29 19.80 27.47
C PHE A 63 -13.73 20.68 26.36
N TYR A 64 -13.82 20.20 25.13
CA TYR A 64 -13.48 20.90 23.91
C TYR A 64 -14.76 21.29 23.17
N HIS A 65 -14.81 22.53 22.68
CA HIS A 65 -15.90 23.04 21.85
C HIS A 65 -15.39 23.51 20.49
N PRO A 66 -15.02 22.61 19.56
CA PRO A 66 -14.67 23.01 18.21
C PRO A 66 -15.87 23.59 17.46
N VAL A 67 -15.69 24.77 16.89
CA VAL A 67 -16.68 25.42 16.01
C VAL A 67 -16.10 25.59 14.61
N LYS A 68 -16.97 25.48 13.59
CA LYS A 68 -16.61 25.63 12.18
C LYS A 68 -17.37 26.80 11.56
N PHE A 69 -16.63 27.78 11.05
CA PHE A 69 -17.19 28.90 10.29
C PHE A 69 -17.41 28.51 8.83
N ALA A 70 -18.49 29.01 8.22
CA ALA A 70 -18.81 28.71 6.82
C ALA A 70 -17.79 29.29 5.83
N VAL A 71 -17.35 30.53 6.07
CA VAL A 71 -16.49 31.29 5.16
C VAL A 71 -15.31 31.90 5.90
N ALA A 72 -15.57 32.72 6.93
CA ALA A 72 -14.55 33.38 7.73
C ALA A 72 -15.01 33.56 9.18
N PRO A 73 -14.10 33.53 10.17
CA PRO A 73 -14.41 33.92 11.54
C PRO A 73 -14.56 35.45 11.67
N PRO A 74 -15.25 35.97 12.71
CA PRO A 74 -15.36 37.41 12.97
C PRO A 74 -14.01 38.11 13.09
N ARG A 75 -13.03 37.42 13.68
CA ARG A 75 -11.63 37.86 13.75
C ARG A 75 -10.73 36.70 13.39
N LEU A 76 -9.88 36.91 12.38
CA LEU A 76 -8.87 35.92 12.03
C LEU A 76 -7.78 35.88 13.12
N PRO A 77 -7.49 34.72 13.72
CA PRO A 77 -6.45 34.62 14.74
C PRO A 77 -5.05 34.85 14.14
N ALA A 78 -4.14 35.37 14.98
CA ALA A 78 -2.74 35.61 14.58
C ALA A 78 -2.02 34.29 14.26
N HIS A 79 -2.30 33.24 15.03
CA HIS A 79 -1.72 31.92 14.88
C HIS A 79 -2.75 30.96 14.29
N LEU A 80 -2.47 30.49 13.07
CA LEU A 80 -3.19 29.40 12.42
C LEU A 80 -2.30 28.17 12.40
N HIS A 81 -2.82 27.04 12.87
CA HIS A 81 -2.15 25.77 12.72
C HIS A 81 -2.41 25.20 11.32
N TRP A 82 -1.36 24.68 10.68
CA TRP A 82 -1.43 24.18 9.31
C TRP A 82 -0.99 22.71 9.26
N PHE A 83 -1.93 21.82 8.94
CA PHE A 83 -1.71 20.38 8.89
C PHE A 83 -1.07 19.95 7.57
N TYR A 84 0.23 20.23 7.42
CA TYR A 84 1.01 19.77 6.26
C TYR A 84 2.27 18.99 6.61
N TRP A 85 2.83 19.22 7.79
CA TRP A 85 4.06 18.55 8.20
C TRP A 85 3.88 17.05 8.37
N GLU A 86 2.71 16.61 8.82
CA GLU A 86 2.38 15.20 8.96
C GLU A 86 2.43 14.49 7.60
N SER A 87 1.84 15.11 6.57
CA SER A 87 1.89 14.60 5.19
C SER A 87 3.31 14.62 4.61
N TYR A 88 4.01 15.75 4.73
CA TYR A 88 5.31 15.93 4.10
C TYR A 88 6.39 15.06 4.75
N SER A 89 6.41 14.98 6.08
CA SER A 89 7.34 14.11 6.82
C SER A 89 7.07 12.62 6.54
N THR A 90 5.80 12.21 6.41
CA THR A 90 5.46 10.84 6.00
C THR A 90 5.97 10.53 4.60
N TRP A 91 5.77 11.45 3.64
CA TRP A 91 6.25 11.25 2.28
C TRP A 91 7.77 11.23 2.20
N LEU A 92 8.46 12.19 2.84
CA LEU A 92 9.92 12.25 2.83
C LEU A 92 10.56 11.00 3.45
N SER A 93 10.06 10.57 4.62
CA SER A 93 10.55 9.35 5.28
C SER A 93 10.22 8.09 4.49
N GLY A 94 9.03 8.01 3.89
CA GLY A 94 8.61 6.89 3.06
C GLY A 94 9.40 6.78 1.75
N PHE A 95 9.66 7.92 1.10
CA PHE A 95 10.47 8.00 -0.11
C PHE A 95 11.95 7.68 0.18
N ALA A 96 12.47 8.13 1.32
CA ALA A 96 13.81 7.73 1.77
C ALA A 96 13.89 6.22 2.01
N LEU A 97 12.89 5.61 2.67
CA LEU A 97 12.82 4.15 2.84
C LEU A 97 12.76 3.41 1.52
N PHE A 98 11.93 3.88 0.58
CA PHE A 98 11.81 3.30 -0.75
C PHE A 98 13.14 3.39 -1.51
N THR A 99 13.82 4.53 -1.41
CA THR A 99 15.14 4.75 -2.04
C THR A 99 16.17 3.76 -1.51
N VAL A 100 16.35 3.70 -0.20
CA VAL A 100 17.36 2.83 0.42
C VAL A 100 17.02 1.35 0.27
N SER A 101 15.74 0.98 0.39
CA SER A 101 15.32 -0.44 0.42
C SER A 101 15.10 -1.04 -0.96
N TYR A 102 14.73 -0.25 -1.97
CA TYR A 102 14.38 -0.75 -3.30
C TYR A 102 15.20 -0.13 -4.43
N LEU A 103 15.41 1.20 -4.42
CA LEU A 103 16.10 1.85 -5.54
C LEU A 103 17.62 1.58 -5.51
N TRP A 104 18.24 1.55 -4.33
CA TRP A 104 19.69 1.32 -4.19
C TRP A 104 20.14 -0.04 -4.74
N ASN A 105 19.31 -1.08 -4.58
CA ASN A 105 19.56 -2.41 -5.13
C ASN A 105 18.38 -2.88 -6.01
N ALA A 106 18.04 -2.06 -7.00
CA ALA A 106 16.89 -2.26 -7.89
C ALA A 106 16.92 -3.60 -8.64
N GLY A 107 18.10 -4.08 -9.05
CA GLY A 107 18.22 -5.38 -9.72
C GLY A 107 17.70 -6.53 -8.87
N THR A 108 17.95 -6.51 -7.56
CA THR A 108 17.46 -7.54 -6.65
C THR A 108 16.02 -7.30 -6.23
N TYR A 109 15.62 -6.06 -5.94
CA TYR A 109 14.33 -5.80 -5.28
C TYR A 109 13.20 -5.36 -6.21
N LEU A 110 13.49 -4.71 -7.34
CA LEU A 110 12.48 -4.23 -8.30
C LEU A 110 12.30 -5.17 -9.49
N VAL A 111 13.39 -5.78 -9.97
CA VAL A 111 13.39 -6.54 -11.22
C VAL A 111 13.06 -8.01 -10.95
N ASP A 112 12.17 -8.56 -11.78
CA ASP A 112 11.98 -9.99 -11.97
C ASP A 112 12.15 -10.27 -13.47
N LYS A 113 13.24 -10.98 -13.82
CA LYS A 113 13.62 -11.23 -15.21
C LYS A 113 12.63 -12.12 -15.95
N SER A 114 11.79 -12.87 -15.23
CA SER A 114 10.72 -13.65 -15.86
C SER A 114 9.55 -12.78 -16.36
N LEU A 115 9.47 -11.53 -15.87
CA LEU A 115 8.49 -10.54 -16.30
C LEU A 115 9.11 -9.54 -17.27
N MET A 116 10.14 -8.81 -16.81
CA MET A 116 10.83 -7.78 -17.58
C MET A 116 12.33 -7.82 -17.28
N ASP A 117 13.18 -7.97 -18.30
CA ASP A 117 14.64 -7.95 -18.14
C ASP A 117 15.19 -6.52 -18.26
N TRP A 118 14.89 -5.70 -17.26
CA TRP A 118 15.35 -4.32 -17.21
C TRP A 118 16.76 -4.20 -16.63
N SER A 119 17.50 -3.20 -17.12
CA SER A 119 18.66 -2.71 -16.37
C SER A 119 18.19 -2.07 -15.05
N PRO A 120 19.01 -2.10 -13.98
CA PRO A 120 18.63 -1.48 -12.70
C PRO A 120 18.23 0.00 -12.84
N GLY A 121 18.96 0.77 -13.67
CA GLY A 121 18.65 2.18 -13.92
C GLY A 121 17.30 2.39 -14.61
N ALA A 122 16.96 1.53 -15.59
CA ALA A 122 15.65 1.58 -16.24
C ALA A 122 14.51 1.24 -15.25
N ALA A 123 14.69 0.22 -14.41
CA ALA A 123 13.72 -0.15 -13.38
C ALA A 123 13.47 1.00 -12.39
N VAL A 124 14.52 1.70 -11.95
CA VAL A 124 14.41 2.90 -11.10
C VAL A 124 13.66 4.03 -11.81
N ALA A 125 14.02 4.33 -13.06
CA ALA A 125 13.38 5.39 -13.83
C ALA A 125 11.88 5.13 -14.03
N VAL A 126 11.51 3.90 -14.41
CA VAL A 126 10.10 3.51 -14.57
C VAL A 126 9.36 3.53 -13.24
N ALA A 127 9.97 3.07 -12.15
CA ALA A 127 9.38 3.14 -10.82
C ALA A 127 9.07 4.59 -10.41
N LEU A 128 10.01 5.52 -10.58
CA LEU A 128 9.80 6.94 -10.25
C LEU A 128 8.77 7.59 -11.19
N ALA A 129 8.84 7.29 -12.48
CA ALA A 129 7.85 7.76 -13.45
C ALA A 129 6.45 7.26 -13.11
N PHE A 130 6.30 6.03 -12.63
CA PHE A 130 5.03 5.44 -12.23
C PHE A 130 4.32 6.28 -11.15
N LEU A 131 5.05 6.77 -10.14
CA LEU A 131 4.52 7.67 -9.10
C LEU A 131 4.06 9.01 -9.70
N GLY A 132 4.90 9.64 -10.52
CA GLY A 132 4.64 10.96 -11.11
C GLY A 132 3.51 10.96 -12.14
N VAL A 133 3.55 10.01 -13.08
CA VAL A 133 2.54 9.86 -14.14
C VAL A 133 1.16 9.58 -13.55
N PHE A 134 1.07 8.70 -12.54
CA PHE A 134 -0.21 8.46 -11.88
C PHE A 134 -0.79 9.74 -11.28
N TRP A 135 0.02 10.54 -10.57
CA TRP A 135 -0.47 11.79 -10.00
C TRP A 135 -0.96 12.77 -11.07
N ILE A 136 -0.23 12.90 -12.19
CA ILE A 136 -0.63 13.77 -13.32
C ILE A 136 -1.98 13.32 -13.90
N LEU A 137 -2.14 12.02 -14.17
CA LEU A 137 -3.39 11.47 -14.72
C LEU A 137 -4.55 11.61 -13.73
N TYR A 138 -4.33 11.31 -12.46
CA TYR A 138 -5.29 11.50 -11.39
C TYR A 138 -5.70 12.98 -11.24
N ASP A 139 -4.73 13.90 -11.29
CA ASP A 139 -5.00 15.34 -11.21
C ASP A 139 -5.86 15.81 -12.40
N ALA A 140 -5.50 15.36 -13.61
CA ALA A 140 -6.23 15.67 -14.82
C ALA A 140 -7.67 15.16 -14.76
N ILE A 141 -7.90 13.91 -14.31
CA ILE A 141 -9.25 13.35 -14.13
C ILE A 141 -10.09 14.25 -13.21
N CYS A 142 -9.56 14.61 -12.04
CA CYS A 142 -10.31 15.42 -11.09
C CYS A 142 -10.61 16.83 -11.62
N ARG A 143 -9.69 17.43 -12.37
CA ARG A 143 -9.89 18.76 -12.96
C ARG A 143 -10.89 18.77 -14.11
N VAL A 144 -10.86 17.74 -14.96
CA VAL A 144 -11.71 17.65 -16.16
C VAL A 144 -13.14 17.22 -15.83
N PHE A 145 -13.31 16.32 -14.85
CA PHE A 145 -14.59 15.71 -14.54
C PHE A 145 -15.21 16.16 -13.21
N GLY A 146 -14.42 16.68 -12.26
CA GLY A 146 -14.90 17.01 -10.92
C GLY A 146 -16.01 18.07 -10.87
N GLY A 147 -16.00 19.03 -11.80
CA GLY A 147 -17.04 20.06 -11.89
C GLY A 147 -18.30 19.68 -12.67
N ARG A 148 -18.38 18.45 -13.19
CA ARG A 148 -19.52 18.01 -14.03
C ARG A 148 -20.70 17.54 -13.18
N LYS A 149 -21.88 17.43 -13.79
CA LYS A 149 -23.03 16.74 -13.19
C LYS A 149 -22.62 15.30 -12.85
N HIS A 150 -22.84 14.87 -11.61
CA HIS A 150 -22.33 13.59 -11.07
C HIS A 150 -20.80 13.44 -11.09
N GLY A 151 -20.05 14.56 -11.09
CA GLY A 151 -18.60 14.59 -11.20
C GLY A 151 -17.88 13.72 -10.19
N GLU A 152 -18.29 13.73 -8.92
CA GLU A 152 -17.70 12.87 -7.87
C GLU A 152 -17.78 11.37 -8.20
N ALA A 153 -18.92 10.90 -8.73
CA ALA A 153 -19.09 9.50 -9.10
C ALA A 153 -18.23 9.14 -10.32
N ILE A 154 -18.17 10.02 -11.32
CA ILE A 154 -17.34 9.85 -12.51
C ILE A 154 -15.85 9.81 -12.13
N VAL A 155 -15.40 10.77 -11.32
CA VAL A 155 -14.03 10.83 -10.81
C VAL A 155 -13.71 9.57 -10.01
N GLY A 156 -14.58 9.16 -9.09
CA GLY A 156 -14.40 7.93 -8.32
C GLY A 156 -14.22 6.69 -9.20
N ALA A 157 -15.06 6.52 -10.21
CA ALA A 157 -14.98 5.41 -11.16
C ALA A 157 -13.70 5.44 -12.00
N LEU A 158 -13.34 6.61 -12.55
CA LEU A 158 -12.13 6.76 -13.36
C LEU A 158 -10.85 6.57 -12.54
N VAL A 159 -10.84 7.05 -11.29
CA VAL A 159 -9.70 6.85 -10.37
C VAL A 159 -9.59 5.38 -9.96
N ALA A 160 -10.71 4.69 -9.70
CA ALA A 160 -10.69 3.26 -9.43
C ALA A 160 -10.16 2.46 -10.62
N LEU A 161 -10.59 2.81 -11.84
CA LEU A 161 -10.06 2.22 -13.07
C LEU A 161 -8.57 2.49 -13.24
N LEU A 162 -8.12 3.73 -13.00
CA LEU A 162 -6.71 4.10 -13.08
C LEU A 162 -5.86 3.32 -12.07
N VAL A 163 -6.31 3.18 -10.83
CA VAL A 163 -5.65 2.35 -9.81
C VAL A 163 -5.62 0.87 -10.22
N GLY A 164 -6.70 0.36 -10.83
CA GLY A 164 -6.75 -1.00 -11.37
C GLY A 164 -5.74 -1.25 -12.50
N ILE A 165 -5.68 -0.35 -13.48
CA ILE A 165 -4.69 -0.39 -14.58
C ILE A 165 -3.27 -0.29 -14.02
N ALA A 166 -3.03 0.65 -13.11
CA ALA A 166 -1.73 0.82 -12.47
C ALA A 166 -1.32 -0.45 -11.68
N SER A 167 -2.24 -1.07 -10.93
CA SER A 167 -1.98 -2.31 -10.21
C SER A 167 -1.66 -3.46 -11.16
N TRP A 168 -2.38 -3.56 -12.28
CA TRP A 168 -2.08 -4.54 -13.32
C TRP A 168 -0.68 -4.32 -13.89
N LEU A 169 -0.35 -3.10 -14.33
CA LEU A 169 0.97 -2.78 -14.87
C LEU A 169 2.08 -3.08 -13.86
N ALA A 170 1.94 -2.61 -12.62
CA ALA A 170 2.95 -2.83 -11.58
C ALA A 170 3.25 -4.33 -11.37
N CYS A 171 2.21 -5.16 -11.31
CA CYS A 171 2.35 -6.59 -11.10
C CYS A 171 2.88 -7.37 -12.31
N HIS A 172 2.80 -6.81 -13.52
CA HIS A 172 3.35 -7.43 -14.74
C HIS A 172 4.73 -6.87 -15.10
N TRP A 173 5.15 -5.77 -14.49
CA TRP A 173 6.43 -5.12 -14.77
C TRP A 173 7.48 -5.30 -13.69
N PHE A 174 7.06 -5.33 -12.43
CA PHE A 174 7.94 -5.41 -11.27
C PHE A 174 7.74 -6.73 -10.52
N ALA A 175 8.75 -7.12 -9.76
CA ALA A 175 8.63 -8.21 -8.80
C ALA A 175 7.40 -8.03 -7.90
N GLY A 176 6.63 -9.10 -7.64
CA GLY A 176 5.31 -9.00 -6.99
C GLY A 176 5.33 -8.25 -5.65
N ARG A 177 6.36 -8.48 -4.83
CA ARG A 177 6.59 -7.74 -3.58
C ARG A 177 6.75 -6.23 -3.81
N ALA A 178 7.55 -5.85 -4.79
CA ALA A 178 7.77 -4.46 -5.14
C ALA A 178 6.55 -3.83 -5.79
N ALA A 179 5.81 -4.57 -6.62
CA ALA A 179 4.60 -4.11 -7.28
C ALA A 179 3.57 -3.59 -6.28
N PHE A 180 3.28 -4.36 -5.22
CA PHE A 180 2.33 -3.94 -4.18
C PHE A 180 2.82 -2.68 -3.46
N LEU A 181 4.11 -2.63 -3.12
CA LEU A 181 4.71 -1.45 -2.50
C LEU A 181 4.62 -0.22 -3.41
N LEU A 182 4.91 -0.37 -4.70
CA LEU A 182 4.87 0.70 -5.70
C LEU A 182 3.46 1.27 -5.86
N VAL A 183 2.43 0.42 -5.90
CA VAL A 183 1.03 0.90 -5.93
C VAL A 183 0.69 1.66 -4.65
N GLY A 184 1.12 1.17 -3.49
CA GLY A 184 0.97 1.90 -2.22
C GLY A 184 1.68 3.26 -2.25
N ALA A 185 2.94 3.30 -2.69
CA ALA A 185 3.76 4.50 -2.77
C ALA A 185 3.24 5.51 -3.80
N MET A 186 2.70 5.01 -4.92
CA MET A 186 2.03 5.79 -5.96
C MET A 186 0.81 6.52 -5.40
N ILE A 187 -0.10 5.80 -4.73
CA ILE A 187 -1.29 6.39 -4.12
C ILE A 187 -0.89 7.36 -3.00
N ALA A 188 0.05 6.98 -2.13
CA ALA A 188 0.56 7.84 -1.05
C ALA A 188 1.20 9.13 -1.59
N THR A 189 1.94 9.04 -2.69
CA THR A 189 2.51 10.21 -3.37
C THR A 189 1.42 11.13 -3.89
N ALA A 190 0.37 10.58 -4.52
CA ALA A 190 -0.79 11.39 -4.93
C ALA A 190 -1.49 12.04 -3.73
N MET A 191 -1.57 11.36 -2.58
CA MET A 191 -2.13 11.92 -1.35
C MET A 191 -1.31 13.09 -0.80
N SER A 192 0.01 13.00 -0.81
CA SER A 192 0.88 14.10 -0.36
C SER A 192 0.89 15.25 -1.37
N ALA A 193 0.85 14.94 -2.67
CA ALA A 193 0.75 15.94 -3.73
C ALA A 193 -0.59 16.70 -3.68
N ASN A 194 -1.69 16.04 -3.28
CA ASN A 194 -2.96 16.72 -2.98
C ASN A 194 -2.79 17.81 -1.90
N VAL A 195 -2.02 17.52 -0.85
CA VAL A 195 -1.73 18.48 0.23
C VAL A 195 -0.87 19.63 -0.31
N LEU A 196 0.21 19.29 -1.01
CA LEU A 196 1.22 20.23 -1.48
C LEU A 196 0.72 21.19 -2.55
N PHE A 197 -0.02 20.70 -3.55
CA PHE A 197 -0.42 21.51 -4.71
C PHE A 197 -1.80 22.14 -4.59
N TRP A 198 -2.73 21.51 -3.85
CA TRP A 198 -4.13 21.93 -3.83
C TRP A 198 -4.62 22.42 -2.48
N ILE A 199 -4.42 21.64 -1.40
CA ILE A 199 -5.02 21.94 -0.10
C ILE A 199 -4.33 23.15 0.55
N ILE A 200 -3.03 23.09 0.81
CA ILE A 200 -2.32 24.16 1.52
C ILE A 200 -2.25 25.45 0.72
N PRO A 201 -1.91 25.44 -0.59
CA PRO A 201 -1.93 26.67 -1.37
C PRO A 201 -3.34 27.28 -1.46
N GLY A 202 -4.39 26.46 -1.59
CA GLY A 202 -5.78 26.93 -1.60
C GLY A 202 -6.18 27.59 -0.29
N GLN A 203 -5.89 26.95 0.85
CA GLN A 203 -6.14 27.50 2.18
C GLN A 203 -5.37 28.81 2.41
N LYS A 204 -4.10 28.89 2.00
CA LYS A 204 -3.31 30.13 2.09
C LYS A 204 -3.92 31.28 1.27
N LYS A 205 -4.42 31.00 0.06
CA LYS A 205 -5.12 31.99 -0.76
C LYS A 205 -6.41 32.47 -0.10
N MET A 206 -7.22 31.56 0.44
CA MET A 206 -8.45 31.92 1.16
C MET A 206 -8.14 32.84 2.36
N VAL A 207 -7.14 32.48 3.18
CA VAL A 207 -6.72 33.28 4.33
C VAL A 207 -6.21 34.67 3.90
N ALA A 208 -5.47 34.76 2.79
CA ALA A 208 -5.00 36.03 2.25
C ALA A 208 -6.16 36.93 1.81
N SER A 209 -7.17 36.39 1.11
CA SER A 209 -8.37 37.14 0.72
C SER A 209 -9.15 37.65 1.93
N ILE A 210 -9.32 36.82 2.97
CA ILE A 210 -9.98 37.21 4.23
C ILE A 210 -9.23 38.37 4.89
N ARG A 211 -7.89 38.29 4.98
CA ARG A 211 -7.07 39.37 5.55
C ARG A 211 -7.17 40.68 4.76
N ALA A 212 -7.32 40.57 3.45
CA ALA A 212 -7.44 41.72 2.56
C ALA A 212 -8.86 42.28 2.46
N GLY A 213 -9.85 41.69 3.14
CA GLY A 213 -11.26 42.07 3.00
C GLY A 213 -11.84 41.80 1.60
N GLN A 214 -11.21 40.90 0.84
CA GLN A 214 -11.61 40.55 -0.53
C GLN A 214 -12.55 39.34 -0.52
N PRO A 215 -13.45 39.21 -1.52
CA PRO A 215 -14.26 38.01 -1.70
C PRO A 215 -13.40 36.74 -1.75
N VAL A 216 -13.80 35.70 -1.01
CA VAL A 216 -13.12 34.40 -1.01
C VAL A 216 -13.62 33.57 -2.17
N ASP A 217 -12.72 33.17 -3.07
CA ASP A 217 -13.06 32.26 -4.16
C ASP A 217 -13.39 30.85 -3.61
N PRO A 218 -14.63 30.36 -3.76
CA PRO A 218 -15.05 29.08 -3.21
C PRO A 218 -14.33 27.88 -3.85
N ILE A 219 -13.72 28.04 -5.03
CA ILE A 219 -13.06 26.92 -5.73
C ILE A 219 -11.93 26.30 -4.91
N HIS A 220 -11.25 27.09 -4.07
CA HIS A 220 -10.16 26.62 -3.22
C HIS A 220 -10.67 25.66 -2.14
N GLY A 221 -11.78 26.00 -1.48
CA GLY A 221 -12.42 25.14 -0.50
C GLY A 221 -13.01 23.87 -1.12
N ILE A 222 -13.69 24.00 -2.26
CA ILE A 222 -14.29 22.87 -2.99
C ILE A 222 -13.21 21.86 -3.42
N ARG A 223 -12.13 22.33 -4.07
CA ARG A 223 -11.02 21.45 -4.48
C ARG A 223 -10.32 20.85 -3.27
N GLY A 224 -10.03 21.65 -2.23
CA GLY A 224 -9.40 21.15 -1.01
C GLY A 224 -10.20 20.03 -0.35
N LYS A 225 -11.53 20.21 -0.26
CA LYS A 225 -12.45 19.19 0.27
C LYS A 225 -12.44 17.92 -0.58
N GLN A 226 -12.57 18.02 -1.90
CA GLN A 226 -12.53 16.87 -2.80
C GLN A 226 -11.24 16.04 -2.61
N ARG A 227 -10.08 16.71 -2.60
CA ARG A 227 -8.79 16.04 -2.42
C ARG A 227 -8.63 15.41 -1.04
N SER A 228 -9.13 16.07 0.01
CA SER A 228 -9.15 15.53 1.37
C SER A 228 -10.03 14.27 1.48
N VAL A 229 -11.18 14.27 0.81
CA VAL A 229 -12.06 13.10 0.71
C VAL A 229 -11.35 11.94 -0.01
N HIS A 230 -10.67 12.18 -1.13
CA HIS A 230 -9.90 11.13 -1.81
C HIS A 230 -8.80 10.56 -0.90
N ASN A 231 -8.02 11.41 -0.22
CA ASN A 231 -7.01 10.97 0.73
C ASN A 231 -7.59 10.05 1.80
N THR A 232 -8.80 10.35 2.26
CA THR A 232 -9.51 9.54 3.25
C THR A 232 -9.80 8.12 2.75
N TYR A 233 -10.27 7.97 1.51
CA TYR A 233 -10.56 6.65 0.93
C TYR A 233 -9.29 5.89 0.52
N PHE A 234 -8.21 6.61 0.20
CA PHE A 234 -6.92 6.00 -0.12
C PHE A 234 -6.18 5.45 1.09
N THR A 235 -6.45 5.94 2.31
CA THR A 235 -5.70 5.56 3.52
C THR A 235 -5.63 4.05 3.76
N LEU A 236 -6.79 3.36 3.81
CA LEU A 236 -6.80 1.91 4.08
C LEU A 236 -6.20 1.07 2.94
N PRO A 237 -6.48 1.37 1.65
CA PRO A 237 -5.75 0.80 0.52
C PRO A 237 -4.22 0.93 0.62
N VAL A 238 -3.71 2.11 0.96
CA VAL A 238 -2.26 2.35 1.10
C VAL A 238 -1.69 1.53 2.25
N LEU A 239 -2.32 1.55 3.43
CA LEU A 239 -1.86 0.78 4.58
C LEU A 239 -1.75 -0.72 4.27
N LEU A 240 -2.77 -1.28 3.61
CA LEU A 240 -2.76 -2.66 3.16
C LEU A 240 -1.59 -2.92 2.21
N ALA A 241 -1.42 -2.08 1.18
CA ALA A 241 -0.34 -2.23 0.20
C ALA A 241 1.04 -2.21 0.87
N MET A 242 1.26 -1.33 1.84
CA MET A 242 2.52 -1.23 2.56
C MET A 242 2.78 -2.45 3.46
N VAL A 243 1.76 -2.91 4.20
CA VAL A 243 1.85 -4.07 5.11
C VAL A 243 1.97 -5.40 4.35
N SER A 244 1.49 -5.48 3.11
CA SER A 244 1.52 -6.69 2.28
C SER A 244 2.92 -7.32 2.12
N ASN A 245 3.99 -6.52 2.29
CA ASN A 245 5.37 -6.98 2.31
C ASN A 245 5.66 -8.07 3.36
N HIS A 246 4.85 -8.17 4.41
CA HIS A 246 4.97 -9.17 5.46
C HIS A 246 4.21 -10.47 5.16
N TYR A 247 3.45 -10.51 4.06
CA TYR A 247 2.50 -11.58 3.74
C TYR A 247 2.64 -12.00 2.28
N SER A 248 3.60 -12.89 2.01
CA SER A 248 3.95 -13.30 0.63
C SER A 248 2.81 -13.87 -0.19
N PHE A 249 1.90 -14.61 0.46
CA PHE A 249 0.75 -15.23 -0.20
C PHE A 249 -0.16 -14.24 -0.93
N LEU A 250 -0.11 -12.94 -0.60
CA LEU A 250 -0.88 -11.90 -1.28
C LEU A 250 -0.32 -11.60 -2.68
N TRP A 251 1.01 -11.55 -2.81
CA TRP A 251 1.68 -11.12 -4.04
C TRP A 251 2.32 -12.24 -4.84
N SER A 252 2.45 -13.45 -4.28
CA SER A 252 2.92 -14.65 -4.98
C SER A 252 1.85 -15.29 -5.90
N HIS A 253 0.58 -14.89 -5.80
CA HIS A 253 -0.48 -15.45 -6.63
C HIS A 253 -0.33 -15.03 -8.11
N PRO A 254 -0.58 -15.89 -9.12
CA PRO A 254 -0.46 -15.52 -10.54
C PRO A 254 -1.33 -14.34 -10.97
N ARG A 255 -2.42 -14.11 -10.25
CA ARG A 255 -3.33 -12.95 -10.40
C ARG A 255 -3.23 -11.99 -9.21
N ASN A 256 -2.02 -11.75 -8.72
CA ASN A 256 -1.75 -10.88 -7.56
C ASN A 256 -2.35 -9.47 -7.69
N TRP A 257 -2.40 -8.88 -8.89
CA TRP A 257 -3.03 -7.57 -9.10
C TRP A 257 -4.53 -7.57 -8.75
N LEU A 258 -5.27 -8.66 -9.00
CA LEU A 258 -6.66 -8.80 -8.58
C LEU A 258 -6.77 -8.88 -7.06
N VAL A 259 -5.87 -9.63 -6.41
CA VAL A 259 -5.79 -9.71 -4.95
C VAL A 259 -5.62 -8.31 -4.37
N LEU A 260 -4.69 -7.53 -4.92
CA LEU A 260 -4.45 -6.15 -4.49
C LEU A 260 -5.69 -5.27 -4.64
N VAL A 261 -6.29 -5.24 -5.84
CA VAL A 261 -7.46 -4.40 -6.14
C VAL A 261 -8.67 -4.78 -5.28
N LEU A 262 -8.93 -6.08 -5.08
CA LEU A 262 -10.04 -6.56 -4.25
C LEU A 262 -9.86 -6.13 -2.78
N LEU A 263 -8.68 -6.30 -2.23
CA LEU A 263 -8.41 -5.92 -0.84
C LEU A 263 -8.38 -4.39 -0.66
N MET A 264 -7.91 -3.63 -1.65
CA MET A 264 -8.05 -2.16 -1.66
C MET A 264 -9.52 -1.74 -1.70
N ALA A 265 -10.34 -2.37 -2.55
CA ALA A 265 -11.77 -2.11 -2.62
C ALA A 265 -12.47 -2.43 -1.29
N ALA A 266 -12.09 -3.54 -0.64
CA ALA A 266 -12.57 -3.86 0.70
C ALA A 266 -12.18 -2.79 1.73
N GLY A 267 -10.92 -2.33 1.69
CA GLY A 267 -10.44 -1.23 2.52
C GLY A 267 -11.25 0.06 2.32
N ALA A 268 -11.52 0.44 1.07
CA ALA A 268 -12.35 1.60 0.76
C ALA A 268 -13.81 1.44 1.25
N ALA A 269 -14.40 0.24 1.12
CA ALA A 269 -15.74 -0.06 1.62
C ALA A 269 -15.82 0.01 3.16
N VAL A 270 -14.82 -0.56 3.86
CA VAL A 270 -14.70 -0.44 5.32
C VAL A 270 -14.55 1.03 5.73
N ARG A 271 -13.76 1.82 4.98
CA ARG A 271 -13.65 3.26 5.26
C ARG A 271 -14.99 3.96 5.07
N GLN A 272 -15.74 3.63 4.02
CA GLN A 272 -17.05 4.20 3.76
C GLN A 272 -18.04 3.94 4.90
N PHE A 273 -18.01 2.74 5.49
CA PHE A 273 -18.79 2.45 6.69
C PHE A 273 -18.50 3.44 7.82
N PHE A 274 -17.22 3.65 8.14
CA PHE A 274 -16.85 4.57 9.23
C PHE A 274 -17.27 6.00 8.94
N VAL A 275 -17.04 6.51 7.71
CA VAL A 275 -17.44 7.87 7.32
C VAL A 275 -18.95 8.08 7.50
N LEU A 276 -19.76 7.18 6.97
CA LEU A 276 -21.22 7.32 7.02
C LEU A 276 -21.81 7.07 8.41
N ARG A 277 -21.15 6.25 9.25
CA ARG A 277 -21.62 5.89 10.61
C ARG A 277 -21.78 7.13 11.49
N HIS A 278 -20.95 8.14 11.30
CA HIS A 278 -20.97 9.36 12.11
C HIS A 278 -22.22 10.17 11.80
N GLY A 279 -22.53 10.38 10.52
CA GLY A 279 -23.79 11.01 10.12
C GLY A 279 -25.03 10.16 10.42
N TRP A 280 -24.93 8.82 10.43
CA TRP A 280 -26.04 7.94 10.85
C TRP A 280 -26.40 8.15 12.32
N LYS A 281 -25.41 8.28 13.22
CA LYS A 281 -25.66 8.60 14.64
C LYS A 281 -26.37 9.94 14.83
N LEU A 282 -26.28 10.84 13.85
CA LEU A 282 -26.95 12.14 13.82
C LEU A 282 -28.24 12.13 12.97
N GLY A 283 -28.72 10.96 12.51
CA GLY A 283 -29.93 10.85 11.68
C GLY A 283 -29.81 11.35 10.24
N ARG A 284 -28.61 11.70 9.76
CA ARG A 284 -28.37 12.27 8.41
C ARG A 284 -28.23 11.21 7.31
N ASN A 285 -27.75 10.02 7.69
CA ASN A 285 -27.45 8.94 6.76
C ASN A 285 -28.25 7.68 7.11
N ARG A 286 -28.53 6.85 6.09
CA ARG A 286 -28.98 5.47 6.31
C ARG A 286 -27.88 4.66 7.01
N HIS A 287 -28.29 3.60 7.72
CA HIS A 287 -27.34 2.74 8.42
C HIS A 287 -26.33 2.10 7.43
N PRO A 288 -25.01 2.34 7.59
CA PRO A 288 -24.03 2.01 6.55
C PRO A 288 -23.53 0.56 6.58
N LEU A 289 -24.24 -0.35 7.27
CA LEU A 289 -23.79 -1.74 7.52
C LEU A 289 -23.47 -2.50 6.22
N ALA A 290 -24.21 -2.21 5.16
CA ALA A 290 -24.01 -2.80 3.84
C ALA A 290 -22.55 -2.64 3.35
N TYR A 291 -21.90 -1.51 3.62
CA TYR A 291 -20.51 -1.29 3.21
C TYR A 291 -19.51 -2.13 4.02
N ALA A 292 -19.75 -2.31 5.32
CA ALA A 292 -18.93 -3.18 6.15
C ALA A 292 -19.09 -4.65 5.72
N LEU A 293 -20.33 -5.09 5.50
CA LEU A 293 -20.62 -6.45 5.02
C LEU A 293 -20.03 -6.70 3.64
N ALA A 294 -20.12 -5.74 2.71
CA ALA A 294 -19.48 -5.85 1.40
C ALA A 294 -17.96 -5.97 1.52
N GLY A 295 -17.31 -5.16 2.37
CA GLY A 295 -15.88 -5.26 2.62
C GLY A 295 -15.48 -6.62 3.20
N VAL A 296 -16.21 -7.11 4.22
CA VAL A 296 -15.97 -8.43 4.82
C VAL A 296 -16.19 -9.55 3.81
N ALA A 297 -17.25 -9.48 2.99
CA ALA A 297 -17.53 -10.48 1.96
C ALA A 297 -16.42 -10.54 0.90
N VAL A 298 -15.89 -9.39 0.46
CA VAL A 298 -14.75 -9.34 -0.47
C VAL A 298 -13.49 -9.95 0.15
N ILE A 299 -13.20 -9.65 1.42
CA ILE A 299 -12.05 -10.24 2.14
C ILE A 299 -12.22 -11.75 2.27
N ALA A 300 -13.38 -12.22 2.72
CA ALA A 300 -13.67 -13.64 2.88
C ALA A 300 -13.61 -14.39 1.54
N GLY A 301 -14.21 -13.83 0.48
CA GLY A 301 -14.15 -14.39 -0.87
C GLY A 301 -12.72 -14.47 -1.40
N THR A 302 -11.91 -13.43 -1.16
CA THR A 302 -10.48 -13.43 -1.52
C THR A 302 -9.69 -14.48 -0.73
N ALA A 303 -9.95 -14.61 0.58
CA ALA A 303 -9.29 -15.61 1.43
C ALA A 303 -9.63 -17.04 1.01
N VAL A 304 -10.90 -17.32 0.69
CA VAL A 304 -11.33 -18.62 0.15
C VAL A 304 -10.69 -18.88 -1.22
N TRP A 305 -10.60 -17.87 -2.07
CA TRP A 305 -9.96 -17.99 -3.38
C TRP A 305 -8.45 -18.30 -3.28
N LEU A 306 -7.76 -17.71 -2.29
CA LEU A 306 -6.34 -17.95 -2.01
C LEU A 306 -6.08 -19.22 -1.20
N ALA A 307 -7.11 -19.93 -0.74
CA ALA A 307 -6.95 -21.11 0.09
C ALA A 307 -6.10 -22.17 -0.64
N PRO A 308 -5.09 -22.77 0.04
CA PRO A 308 -4.34 -23.89 -0.51
C PRO A 308 -5.28 -25.03 -0.88
N ARG A 309 -5.25 -25.49 -2.13
CA ARG A 309 -6.07 -26.63 -2.58
C ARG A 309 -5.41 -27.95 -2.15
N PRO A 310 -6.04 -28.75 -1.27
CA PRO A 310 -5.52 -30.06 -0.91
C PRO A 310 -5.51 -30.96 -2.15
N GLY A 311 -4.35 -31.51 -2.51
CA GLY A 311 -4.24 -32.43 -3.64
C GLY A 311 -4.24 -31.78 -5.03
N ALA A 312 -4.18 -30.45 -5.14
CA ALA A 312 -3.74 -29.85 -6.39
C ALA A 312 -2.29 -30.29 -6.61
N ALA A 313 -2.09 -31.28 -7.49
CA ALA A 313 -0.80 -31.53 -8.08
C ALA A 313 -0.25 -30.19 -8.55
N ASP A 314 1.00 -29.90 -8.19
CA ASP A 314 1.67 -28.66 -8.57
C ASP A 314 1.37 -28.33 -10.05
N PRO A 315 1.29 -27.04 -10.44
CA PRO A 315 1.33 -26.68 -11.85
C PRO A 315 2.52 -27.33 -12.59
N ALA A 316 3.59 -27.65 -11.85
CA ALA A 316 4.75 -28.41 -12.29
C ALA A 316 4.45 -29.87 -12.72
N ALA A 317 3.27 -30.42 -12.43
CA ALA A 317 2.80 -31.71 -12.93
C ALA A 317 1.87 -31.60 -14.16
N ALA A 318 1.38 -30.40 -14.49
CA ALA A 318 0.35 -30.20 -15.52
C ALA A 318 0.77 -29.26 -16.67
N GLY A 319 1.96 -28.65 -16.62
CA GLY A 319 2.51 -27.87 -17.73
C GLY A 319 3.01 -28.76 -18.87
N PRO A 320 2.86 -28.34 -20.15
CA PRO A 320 3.47 -29.03 -21.28
C PRO A 320 5.01 -28.92 -21.16
N GLY A 321 5.64 -29.93 -20.55
CA GLY A 321 7.05 -29.90 -20.14
C GLY A 321 7.33 -30.49 -18.75
N ALA A 322 6.30 -30.89 -18.01
CA ALA A 322 6.40 -31.59 -16.73
C ALA A 322 7.00 -33.00 -16.89
N VAL A 323 8.31 -33.09 -17.04
CA VAL A 323 9.03 -34.37 -16.97
C VAL A 323 9.12 -34.76 -15.49
N ARG A 324 8.28 -35.70 -15.04
CA ARG A 324 8.59 -36.43 -13.81
C ARG A 324 9.91 -37.16 -14.09
N ALA A 325 10.93 -36.87 -13.31
CA ALA A 325 12.18 -37.60 -13.42
C ALA A 325 11.89 -39.08 -13.14
N ALA A 326 12.32 -39.96 -14.04
CA ALA A 326 12.16 -41.39 -13.88
C ALA A 326 13.03 -41.87 -12.70
N GLY A 327 12.39 -42.48 -11.70
CA GLY A 327 13.03 -43.04 -10.52
C GLY A 327 13.16 -42.07 -9.32
N PRO A 328 13.59 -42.59 -8.16
CA PRO A 328 13.75 -41.78 -6.95
C PRO A 328 14.79 -40.67 -7.14
N ILE A 329 14.53 -39.53 -6.49
CA ILE A 329 15.43 -38.38 -6.50
C ILE A 329 16.19 -38.35 -5.18
N ALA A 330 17.50 -38.62 -5.26
CA ALA A 330 18.46 -38.48 -4.18
C ALA A 330 19.18 -37.12 -4.24
N TYR A 331 19.99 -36.82 -3.21
CA TYR A 331 20.72 -35.54 -3.12
C TYR A 331 21.62 -35.27 -4.33
N GLU A 332 22.24 -36.30 -4.90
CA GLU A 332 23.15 -36.20 -6.05
C GLU A 332 22.51 -35.51 -7.26
N LYS A 333 21.25 -35.83 -7.55
CA LYS A 333 20.51 -35.19 -8.66
C LYS A 333 20.09 -33.76 -8.33
N LEU A 334 19.91 -33.45 -7.05
CA LEU A 334 19.46 -32.15 -6.58
C LEU A 334 20.63 -31.15 -6.42
N GLN A 335 21.81 -31.63 -6.07
CA GLN A 335 22.99 -30.83 -5.74
C GLN A 335 23.41 -29.82 -6.83
N PRO A 336 23.41 -30.17 -8.14
CA PRO A 336 23.73 -29.20 -9.19
C PRO A 336 22.75 -28.02 -9.25
N VAL A 337 21.46 -28.27 -9.00
CA VAL A 337 20.43 -27.22 -8.95
C VAL A 337 20.65 -26.32 -7.74
N LEU A 338 20.92 -26.89 -6.56
CA LEU A 338 21.19 -26.08 -5.37
C LEU A 338 22.49 -25.26 -5.52
N ALA A 339 23.52 -25.85 -6.13
CA ALA A 339 24.79 -25.17 -6.40
C ALA A 339 24.60 -23.94 -7.29
N GLN A 340 23.85 -24.08 -8.38
CA GLN A 340 23.61 -22.97 -9.31
C GLN A 340 22.60 -21.95 -8.79
N ARG A 341 21.58 -22.38 -8.04
CA ARG A 341 20.44 -21.52 -7.69
C ARG A 341 20.50 -20.96 -6.27
N CYS A 342 21.21 -21.59 -5.34
CA CYS A 342 21.08 -21.32 -3.90
C CYS A 342 22.41 -20.98 -3.19
N TYR A 343 23.55 -21.54 -3.60
CA TYR A 343 24.80 -21.45 -2.82
C TYR A 343 25.34 -20.02 -2.66
N GLN A 344 25.00 -19.11 -3.58
CA GLN A 344 25.41 -17.71 -3.45
C GLN A 344 24.90 -17.05 -2.16
N CYS A 345 23.75 -17.47 -1.65
CA CYS A 345 23.15 -16.91 -0.43
C CYS A 345 23.05 -17.91 0.73
N HIS A 346 23.21 -19.20 0.46
CA HIS A 346 23.02 -20.29 1.42
C HIS A 346 24.15 -21.33 1.35
N GLY A 347 25.35 -20.92 0.95
CA GLY A 347 26.54 -21.77 0.89
C GLY A 347 27.45 -21.59 2.10
N GLU A 348 28.66 -22.14 2.03
CA GLU A 348 29.67 -22.02 3.09
C GLU A 348 30.00 -20.54 3.44
N GLN A 349 30.21 -19.72 2.42
CA GLN A 349 30.66 -18.33 2.56
C GLN A 349 29.56 -17.37 3.04
N LEU A 350 28.30 -17.64 2.72
CA LEU A 350 27.16 -16.79 3.07
C LEU A 350 25.95 -17.66 3.43
N GLN A 351 25.46 -17.49 4.65
CA GLN A 351 24.36 -18.29 5.22
C GLN A 351 23.22 -17.34 5.61
N MET A 352 22.52 -16.80 4.61
CA MET A 352 21.40 -15.89 4.83
C MET A 352 20.36 -16.54 5.74
N LYS A 353 19.97 -15.82 6.80
CA LYS A 353 19.07 -16.32 7.86
C LYS A 353 19.59 -17.58 8.57
N ASN A 354 20.90 -17.78 8.64
CA ASN A 354 21.55 -18.95 9.23
C ASN A 354 21.10 -20.27 8.57
N VAL A 355 20.83 -20.24 7.26
CA VAL A 355 20.46 -21.42 6.48
C VAL A 355 21.59 -21.76 5.52
N ARG A 356 22.04 -23.03 5.58
CA ARG A 356 23.09 -23.61 4.74
C ARG A 356 22.50 -24.76 3.92
N VAL A 357 22.79 -24.84 2.62
CA VAL A 357 22.22 -25.84 1.69
C VAL A 357 23.27 -26.48 0.77
N ASP A 358 24.56 -26.29 1.04
CA ASP A 358 25.68 -26.86 0.27
C ASP A 358 26.16 -28.23 0.75
N THR A 359 25.61 -28.75 1.84
CA THR A 359 25.90 -30.11 2.33
C THR A 359 24.63 -30.97 2.39
N PRO A 360 24.72 -32.29 2.19
CA PRO A 360 23.57 -33.20 2.25
C PRO A 360 22.80 -33.07 3.58
N GLN A 361 23.53 -33.04 4.70
CA GLN A 361 22.95 -32.98 6.04
C GLN A 361 22.18 -31.67 6.26
N ALA A 362 22.75 -30.53 5.82
CA ALA A 362 22.09 -29.24 5.96
C ALA A 362 20.84 -29.15 5.07
N VAL A 363 20.88 -29.71 3.86
CA VAL A 363 19.70 -29.80 2.97
C VAL A 363 18.59 -30.65 3.58
N LYS A 364 18.93 -31.80 4.20
CA LYS A 364 17.94 -32.63 4.91
C LYS A 364 17.36 -31.90 6.13
N GLN A 365 18.19 -31.24 6.91
CA GLN A 365 17.77 -30.44 8.07
C GLN A 365 16.76 -29.35 7.67
N HIS A 366 16.96 -28.73 6.50
CA HIS A 366 16.11 -27.65 6.00
C HIS A 366 15.08 -28.11 4.95
N ALA A 367 14.85 -29.42 4.76
CA ALA A 367 14.04 -29.95 3.67
C ALA A 367 12.63 -29.33 3.57
N GLN A 368 11.92 -29.24 4.71
CA GLN A 368 10.60 -28.59 4.77
C GLN A 368 10.67 -27.12 4.36
N ALA A 369 11.67 -26.38 4.85
CA ALA A 369 11.83 -24.96 4.55
C ALA A 369 12.17 -24.75 3.06
N ILE A 370 13.05 -25.58 2.50
CA ILE A 370 13.39 -25.58 1.07
C ILE A 370 12.12 -25.82 0.25
N TYR A 371 11.34 -26.86 0.56
CA TYR A 371 10.08 -27.14 -0.13
C TYR A 371 9.10 -25.96 -0.05
N GLN A 372 8.91 -25.40 1.14
CA GLN A 372 8.01 -24.26 1.34
C GLN A 372 8.48 -23.00 0.58
N GLN A 373 9.78 -22.68 0.58
CA GLN A 373 10.30 -21.46 -0.05
C GLN A 373 10.43 -21.59 -1.57
N VAL A 374 10.81 -22.76 -2.07
CA VAL A 374 11.12 -22.99 -3.48
C VAL A 374 9.90 -23.47 -4.26
N VAL A 375 9.10 -24.37 -3.69
CA VAL A 375 8.00 -25.03 -4.42
C VAL A 375 6.67 -24.36 -4.09
N VAL A 376 6.35 -24.20 -2.81
CA VAL A 376 5.02 -23.72 -2.37
C VAL A 376 4.88 -22.22 -2.57
N THR A 377 5.74 -21.43 -1.91
CA THR A 377 5.65 -19.96 -1.90
C THR A 377 6.40 -19.30 -3.06
N ARG A 378 7.28 -20.06 -3.72
CA ARG A 378 8.12 -19.60 -4.86
C ARG A 378 8.92 -18.34 -4.56
N LEU A 379 9.25 -18.13 -3.29
CA LEU A 379 10.00 -16.97 -2.80
C LEU A 379 11.49 -17.06 -3.08
N MET A 380 12.01 -18.29 -3.19
CA MET A 380 13.41 -18.54 -3.48
C MET A 380 13.56 -19.24 -4.83
N PRO A 381 14.58 -18.89 -5.62
CA PRO A 381 15.50 -17.75 -5.45
C PRO A 381 14.76 -16.41 -5.53
N MET A 382 15.17 -15.42 -4.73
CA MET A 382 14.47 -14.13 -4.61
C MET A 382 14.29 -13.46 -5.98
N ASN A 383 13.06 -13.12 -6.33
CA ASN A 383 12.68 -12.55 -7.64
C ASN A 383 13.23 -13.34 -8.85
N ASN A 384 13.37 -14.65 -8.66
CA ASN A 384 13.99 -15.58 -9.60
C ASN A 384 15.38 -15.12 -10.11
N ALA A 385 16.17 -14.47 -9.25
CA ALA A 385 17.45 -13.84 -9.63
C ALA A 385 18.45 -14.80 -10.30
N THR A 386 18.40 -16.08 -9.96
CA THR A 386 19.27 -17.12 -10.56
C THR A 386 18.61 -17.88 -11.70
N GLY A 387 17.39 -17.54 -12.12
CA GLY A 387 16.73 -18.15 -13.29
C GLY A 387 16.28 -19.60 -13.08
N MET A 388 15.79 -19.94 -11.90
CA MET A 388 15.33 -21.29 -11.58
C MET A 388 14.08 -21.67 -12.39
N THR A 389 14.14 -22.81 -13.09
CA THR A 389 13.09 -23.29 -13.98
C THR A 389 11.99 -24.06 -13.24
N GLU A 390 10.82 -24.23 -13.86
CA GLU A 390 9.75 -25.06 -13.30
C GLU A 390 10.17 -26.53 -13.17
N ALA A 391 10.99 -27.05 -14.09
CA ALA A 391 11.52 -28.41 -14.00
C ALA A 391 12.44 -28.59 -12.78
N GLU A 392 13.29 -27.60 -12.50
CA GLU A 392 14.14 -27.60 -11.30
C GLU A 392 13.32 -27.50 -10.00
N ARG A 393 12.23 -26.71 -9.99
CA ARG A 393 11.31 -26.65 -8.84
C ARG A 393 10.55 -27.97 -8.67
N ALA A 394 10.14 -28.60 -9.77
CA ALA A 394 9.50 -29.90 -9.76
C ALA A 394 10.42 -30.97 -9.13
N LEU A 395 11.71 -30.93 -9.47
CA LEU A 395 12.74 -31.81 -8.91
C LEU A 395 12.83 -31.68 -7.39
N VAL A 396 12.90 -30.44 -6.87
CA VAL A 396 12.88 -30.16 -5.42
C VAL A 396 11.60 -30.70 -4.77
N GLY A 397 10.45 -30.48 -5.42
CA GLY A 397 9.15 -30.93 -4.93
C GLY A 397 9.03 -32.45 -4.88
N GLN A 398 9.54 -33.14 -5.89
CA GLN A 398 9.59 -34.60 -5.95
C GLN A 398 10.50 -35.16 -4.85
N TRP A 399 11.73 -34.65 -4.75
CA TRP A 399 12.70 -35.05 -3.71
C TRP A 399 12.11 -34.94 -2.30
N PHE A 400 11.45 -33.83 -1.99
CA PHE A 400 10.83 -33.62 -0.67
C PHE A 400 9.71 -34.64 -0.40
N ARG A 401 8.81 -34.86 -1.37
CA ARG A 401 7.68 -35.80 -1.25
C ARG A 401 8.12 -37.27 -1.13
N GLU A 402 9.26 -37.62 -1.70
CA GLU A 402 9.85 -38.97 -1.61
C GLU A 402 10.61 -39.22 -0.29
N GLY A 403 10.56 -38.25 0.63
CA GLY A 403 11.12 -38.36 1.98
C GLY A 403 12.45 -37.63 2.18
N ALA A 404 12.81 -36.69 1.30
CA ALA A 404 14.05 -35.91 1.37
C ALA A 404 15.30 -36.82 1.51
N ARG A 405 15.39 -37.81 0.62
CA ARG A 405 16.44 -38.83 0.66
C ARG A 405 17.80 -38.24 0.31
N LEU A 406 18.83 -38.71 1.01
CA LEU A 406 20.22 -38.35 0.70
C LEU A 406 20.85 -39.32 -0.30
N GLU A 407 20.43 -40.58 -0.24
CA GLU A 407 20.85 -41.71 -1.07
C GLU A 407 19.64 -42.36 -1.73
#